data_AF-A0A8H6XNF9-F1
#
_entry.id   AF-A0A8H6XNF9-F1
#
_cell.length_a   1.000
_cell.length_b   1.000
_cell.length_c   1.000
_cell.angle_alpha   90.00
_cell.angle_beta   90.00
_cell.angle_gamma   90.00
#
_symmetry.space_group_name_H-M   'P 1'
#
loop_
_entity.id
_entity.type
_entity.pdbx_description
1 polymer ?
#
loop_
_entity_poly.entity_id
_entity_poly.type
_entity_poly.pdbx_seq_one_letter_code
_entity_poly.pdbx_strand_id
1 'polypeptide(L)'
;MEFIEFDATIPPRNAPQKVADALQWLRGVPAPSNVVIGTVGGMCLPYRVFSDYEAPFLFSSKEALERYTNKAFEWVPLRTKPPPMEIIFIQSDMDESNFAVDKQGSVCIFDFEVVSLLPESFASFTLHAKRSPFIDAVAGYLQWAPCNLSSMGKAWQILNIIGDNTLGMSVFLSCASSLTR
;
A
#
# COMPACT_ATOMS: atom_id res chain seq x y z
N MET A 1 -17.99 -24.70 12.44
CA MET A 1 -17.41 -23.35 12.61
C MET A 1 -16.70 -23.35 13.93
N GLU A 2 -15.38 -23.19 13.93
CA GLU A 2 -14.62 -22.96 15.16
C GLU A 2 -14.73 -21.46 15.49
N PHE A 3 -14.96 -21.14 16.77
CA PHE A 3 -15.03 -19.76 17.23
C PHE A 3 -13.65 -19.32 17.69
N ILE A 4 -13.18 -18.17 17.18
CA ILE A 4 -11.97 -17.53 17.67
C ILE A 4 -12.35 -16.78 18.95
N GLU A 5 -11.71 -17.13 20.06
CA GLU A 5 -11.89 -16.44 21.34
C GLU A 5 -10.74 -15.45 21.55
N PHE A 6 -11.07 -14.17 21.76
CA PHE A 6 -10.09 -13.13 21.99
C PHE A 6 -9.69 -13.02 23.46
N ASP A 7 -8.41 -12.77 23.69
CA ASP A 7 -7.89 -12.49 25.01
C ASP A 7 -7.93 -10.97 25.29
N ALA A 8 -9.00 -10.53 25.95
CA ALA A 8 -9.18 -9.13 26.33
C ALA A 8 -8.10 -8.62 27.31
N THR A 9 -7.30 -9.50 27.91
CA THR A 9 -6.21 -9.10 28.82
C THR A 9 -4.94 -8.68 28.07
N ILE A 10 -4.82 -9.00 26.77
CA ILE A 10 -3.68 -8.65 25.93
C ILE A 10 -4.16 -7.72 24.81
N PRO A 11 -4.29 -6.41 25.07
CA PRO A 11 -4.64 -5.48 24.02
C PRO A 11 -3.50 -5.40 22.97
N PRO A 12 -3.80 -5.16 21.68
CA PRO A 12 -2.79 -5.17 20.63
C PRO A 12 -1.64 -4.18 20.85
N ARG A 13 -1.90 -3.02 21.48
CA ARG A 13 -0.84 -2.06 21.84
C ARG A 13 0.23 -2.62 22.79
N ASN A 14 -0.11 -3.67 23.55
CA ASN A 14 0.83 -4.37 24.43
C ASN A 14 1.54 -5.54 23.73
N ALA A 15 1.22 -5.82 22.47
CA ALA A 15 1.82 -6.89 21.67
C ALA A 15 2.30 -6.40 20.28
N PRO A 16 3.05 -5.28 20.18
CA PRO A 16 3.44 -4.70 18.89
C PRO A 16 4.27 -5.65 18.02
N GLN A 17 5.10 -6.52 18.63
CA GLN A 17 5.86 -7.53 17.89
C GLN A 17 4.94 -8.53 17.19
N LYS A 18 3.88 -8.99 17.85
CA LYS A 18 2.94 -9.95 17.25
C LYS A 18 2.17 -9.34 16.08
N VAL A 19 1.81 -8.06 16.21
CA VAL A 19 1.18 -7.32 15.11
C VAL A 19 2.16 -7.19 13.94
N ALA A 20 3.43 -6.88 14.21
CA ALA A 20 4.46 -6.84 13.17
C ALA A 20 4.66 -8.21 12.48
N ASP A 21 4.64 -9.31 13.23
CA ASP A 21 4.73 -10.67 12.68
C ASP A 21 3.53 -10.97 11.76
N ALA A 22 2.32 -10.57 12.14
CA ALA A 22 1.12 -10.72 11.32
C ALA A 22 1.20 -9.90 10.02
N LEU A 23 1.76 -8.69 10.08
CA LEU A 23 1.99 -7.85 8.89
C LEU A 23 3.09 -8.41 7.99
N GLN A 24 4.14 -9.00 8.56
CA GLN A 24 5.17 -9.70 7.78
C GLN A 24 4.60 -10.93 7.07
N TRP A 25 3.72 -11.68 7.76
CA TRP A 25 2.98 -12.77 7.13
C TRP A 25 2.11 -12.27 5.98
N LEU A 26 1.34 -11.19 6.19
CA LEU A 26 0.48 -10.58 5.16
C LEU A 26 1.29 -10.14 3.94
N ARG A 27 2.43 -9.48 4.17
CA ARG A 27 3.38 -9.08 3.11
C ARG A 27 3.84 -10.28 2.26
N GLY A 28 4.04 -11.44 2.87
CA GLY A 28 4.49 -12.66 2.20
C GLY A 28 3.40 -13.40 1.42
N VAL A 29 2.13 -12.99 1.55
CA VAL A 29 1.03 -13.57 0.78
C VAL A 29 1.19 -13.18 -0.70
N PRO A 30 1.25 -14.14 -1.64
CA PRO A 30 1.42 -13.81 -3.04
C PRO A 30 0.19 -13.07 -3.58
N ALA A 31 0.43 -11.98 -4.30
CA ALA A 31 -0.62 -11.28 -5.01
C ALA A 31 -1.25 -12.22 -6.07
N PRO A 32 -2.59 -12.34 -6.13
CA PRO A 32 -3.24 -13.20 -7.10
C PRO A 32 -2.98 -12.70 -8.53
N SER A 33 -2.57 -13.61 -9.42
CA SER A 33 -2.09 -13.27 -10.77
C SER A 33 -3.17 -12.74 -11.73
N ASN A 34 -4.45 -12.96 -11.41
CA ASN A 34 -5.58 -12.75 -12.33
C ASN A 34 -6.67 -11.84 -11.73
N VAL A 35 -6.33 -11.06 -10.71
CA VAL A 35 -7.29 -10.19 -10.04
C VAL A 35 -7.12 -8.76 -10.54
N VAL A 36 -8.25 -8.14 -10.83
CA VAL A 36 -8.32 -6.71 -11.07
C VAL A 36 -7.98 -6.02 -9.76
N ILE A 37 -6.82 -5.38 -9.71
CA ILE A 37 -6.35 -4.66 -8.52
C ILE A 37 -7.02 -3.30 -8.54
N GLY A 38 -7.89 -3.09 -7.57
CA GLY A 38 -8.80 -1.97 -7.47
C GLY A 38 -9.94 -2.33 -6.54
N THR A 39 -10.94 -1.47 -6.40
CA THR A 39 -12.03 -1.67 -5.46
C THR A 39 -12.83 -2.95 -5.76
N VAL A 40 -12.64 -3.99 -4.94
CA VAL A 40 -13.63 -5.06 -4.81
C VAL A 40 -14.77 -4.48 -3.96
N GLY A 41 -15.80 -3.93 -4.63
CA GLY A 41 -17.02 -3.47 -3.95
C GLY A 41 -17.28 -1.96 -3.91
N GLY A 42 -16.47 -1.12 -4.57
CA GLY A 42 -16.80 0.30 -4.74
C GLY A 42 -16.87 1.14 -3.46
N MET A 43 -16.20 0.74 -2.39
CA MET A 43 -16.10 1.55 -1.16
C MET A 43 -14.67 2.07 -0.97
N CYS A 44 -14.58 3.34 -0.53
CA CYS A 44 -13.39 4.09 -0.12
C CYS A 44 -12.30 3.19 0.48
N LEU A 45 -11.22 2.98 -0.27
CA LEU A 45 -10.02 2.31 0.24
C LEU A 45 -9.11 3.36 0.86
N PRO A 46 -8.56 3.22 2.07
CA PRO A 46 -7.61 4.18 2.61
C PRO A 46 -6.23 4.12 1.93
N TYR A 47 -6.20 4.03 0.60
CA TYR A 47 -5.15 4.58 -0.22
C TYR A 47 -5.07 6.08 0.05
N ARG A 48 -4.38 6.46 1.13
CA ARG A 48 -3.63 7.74 1.21
C ARG A 48 -2.52 7.79 0.15
N VAL A 49 -2.72 7.13 -0.99
CA VAL A 49 -1.89 7.12 -2.19
C VAL A 49 -2.63 7.85 -3.33
N PHE A 50 -3.96 7.88 -3.31
CA PHE A 50 -4.81 8.47 -4.35
C PHE A 50 -5.81 9.47 -3.76
N SER A 51 -6.32 10.37 -4.61
CA SER A 51 -7.29 11.39 -4.18
C SER A 51 -8.56 10.69 -3.76
N ASP A 52 -9.24 11.20 -2.74
CA ASP A 52 -10.53 10.68 -2.27
C ASP A 52 -10.54 9.19 -1.91
N TYR A 53 -9.38 8.61 -1.58
CA TYR A 53 -9.28 7.21 -1.15
C TYR A 53 -9.69 6.22 -2.27
N GLU A 54 -9.59 6.63 -3.53
CA GLU A 54 -9.97 5.81 -4.67
C GLU A 54 -8.86 5.75 -5.71
N ALA A 55 -8.54 4.53 -6.16
CA ALA A 55 -7.67 4.39 -7.33
C ALA A 55 -8.38 5.06 -8.53
N PRO A 56 -7.65 5.84 -9.35
CA PRO A 56 -8.27 6.55 -10.48
C PRO A 56 -8.88 5.59 -11.52
N PHE A 57 -8.48 4.32 -11.51
CA PHE A 57 -9.10 3.25 -12.29
C PHE A 57 -8.72 1.87 -11.71
N LEU A 58 -9.42 0.85 -12.22
CA LEU A 58 -9.13 -0.54 -11.94
C LEU A 58 -7.91 -1.01 -12.74
N PHE A 59 -6.88 -1.51 -12.05
CA PHE A 59 -5.70 -2.07 -12.69
C PHE A 59 -5.98 -3.53 -13.10
N SER A 60 -5.74 -3.85 -14.37
CA SER A 60 -5.98 -5.21 -14.90
C SER A 60 -5.00 -6.27 -14.37
N SER A 61 -3.91 -5.86 -13.72
CA SER A 61 -2.83 -6.74 -13.25
C SER A 61 -1.91 -6.02 -12.26
N LYS A 62 -1.11 -6.80 -11.52
CA LYS A 62 0.00 -6.30 -10.68
C LYS A 62 0.98 -5.48 -11.50
N GLU A 63 1.31 -5.93 -12.70
CA GLU A 63 2.25 -5.27 -13.60
C GLU A 63 1.72 -3.92 -14.10
N ALA A 64 0.39 -3.79 -14.28
CA ALA A 64 -0.23 -2.51 -14.65
C ALA A 64 -0.13 -1.49 -13.50
N LEU A 65 -0.42 -1.91 -12.27
CA LEU A 65 -0.24 -1.06 -11.09
C LEU A 65 1.24 -0.66 -10.91
N GLU A 66 2.15 -1.62 -11.06
CA GLU A 66 3.58 -1.35 -10.95
C GLU A 66 4.07 -0.34 -11.99
N ARG A 67 3.67 -0.49 -13.27
CA ARG A 67 4.00 0.48 -14.33
C ARG A 67 3.45 1.87 -14.03
N TYR A 68 2.20 1.94 -13.57
CA TYR A 68 1.55 3.20 -13.21
C TYR A 68 2.31 3.92 -12.08
N THR A 69 2.61 3.22 -11.00
CA THR A 69 3.34 3.79 -9.86
C THR A 69 4.78 4.17 -10.24
N ASN A 70 5.47 3.32 -11.02
CA ASN A 70 6.82 3.63 -11.50
C ASN A 70 6.85 4.85 -12.42
N LYS A 71 5.79 5.07 -13.22
CA LYS A 71 5.66 6.27 -14.05
C LYS A 71 5.55 7.54 -13.20
N ALA A 72 4.80 7.51 -12.10
CA ALA A 72 4.75 8.63 -11.17
C ALA A 72 6.14 8.96 -10.58
N PHE A 73 6.96 7.94 -10.33
CA PHE A 73 8.35 8.13 -9.89
C PHE A 73 9.29 8.71 -10.95
N GLU A 74 8.95 8.67 -12.25
CA GLU A 74 9.72 9.40 -13.28
C GLU A 74 9.59 10.92 -13.13
N TRP A 75 8.50 11.38 -12.51
CA TRP A 75 8.24 12.80 -12.30
C TRP A 75 8.79 13.31 -10.97
N VAL A 76 9.29 12.39 -10.13
CA VAL A 76 10.08 12.70 -8.94
C VAL A 76 11.53 12.96 -9.37
N PRO A 77 12.20 14.03 -8.88
CA PRO A 77 13.59 14.31 -9.24
C PRO A 77 14.53 13.09 -9.04
N LEU A 78 15.46 12.88 -9.98
CA LEU A 78 16.34 11.70 -10.05
C LEU A 78 17.08 11.35 -8.75
N ARG A 79 17.50 12.36 -7.96
CA ARG A 79 18.22 12.15 -6.69
C ARG A 79 17.35 11.58 -5.56
N THR A 80 16.04 11.49 -5.80
CA THR A 80 15.03 11.09 -4.82
C THR A 80 14.21 9.88 -5.27
N LYS A 81 14.57 9.27 -6.41
CA LYS A 81 13.80 8.17 -6.99
C LYS A 81 13.92 6.91 -6.12
N PRO A 82 12.80 6.33 -5.66
CA PRO A 82 12.83 5.04 -4.98
C PRO A 82 13.18 3.92 -5.98
N PRO A 83 13.82 2.82 -5.53
CA PRO A 83 14.11 1.67 -6.39
C PRO A 83 12.82 1.02 -6.91
N PRO A 84 12.85 0.22 -8.00
CA PRO A 84 11.73 -0.64 -8.40
C PRO A 84 11.29 -1.51 -7.22
N MET A 85 9.97 -1.69 -7.06
CA MET A 85 9.43 -2.27 -5.83
C MET A 85 8.41 -3.35 -6.11
N GLU A 86 8.48 -4.37 -5.27
CA GLU A 86 7.45 -5.38 -5.21
C GLU A 86 6.14 -4.79 -4.66
N ILE A 87 5.03 -5.14 -5.31
CA ILE A 87 3.68 -4.92 -4.78
C ILE A 87 3.36 -6.04 -3.78
N ILE A 88 3.02 -5.63 -2.57
CA ILE A 88 2.74 -6.49 -1.40
C ILE A 88 1.35 -6.18 -0.84
N PHE A 89 0.76 -7.14 -0.13
CA PHE A 89 -0.44 -6.89 0.68
C PHE A 89 -0.09 -6.16 1.96
N ILE A 90 -0.94 -5.20 2.34
CA ILE A 90 -0.78 -4.42 3.57
C ILE A 90 -2.13 -4.19 4.24
N GLN A 91 -2.11 -4.03 5.57
CA GLN A 91 -3.20 -3.38 6.30
C GLN A 91 -2.94 -1.88 6.27
N SER A 92 -3.75 -1.13 5.51
CA SER A 92 -3.52 0.31 5.33
C SER A 92 -4.02 1.14 6.51
N ASP A 93 -5.07 0.70 7.20
CA ASP A 93 -5.53 1.30 8.46
C ASP A 93 -4.93 0.58 9.68
N MET A 94 -3.86 1.17 10.20
CA MET A 94 -3.10 0.70 11.35
C MET A 94 -3.71 1.13 12.70
N ASP A 95 -5.04 1.26 12.78
CA ASP A 95 -5.72 1.48 14.04
C ASP A 95 -5.66 0.24 14.94
N GLU A 96 -5.51 0.44 16.26
CA GLU A 96 -5.42 -0.68 17.22
C GLU A 96 -6.68 -1.56 17.18
N SER A 97 -7.83 -0.98 16.87
CA SER A 97 -9.12 -1.71 16.79
C SER A 97 -9.19 -2.73 15.65
N ASN A 98 -8.31 -2.61 14.64
CA ASN A 98 -8.22 -3.58 13.54
C ASN A 98 -7.40 -4.82 13.89
N PHE A 99 -6.97 -4.96 15.15
CA PHE A 99 -6.19 -6.10 15.61
C PHE A 99 -6.80 -6.67 16.90
N ALA A 100 -6.67 -7.97 17.09
CA ALA A 100 -6.88 -8.62 18.39
C ALA A 100 -5.90 -9.76 18.59
N VAL A 101 -5.60 -10.08 19.84
CA VAL A 101 -4.84 -11.29 20.19
C VAL A 101 -5.85 -12.37 20.61
N ASP A 102 -5.77 -13.55 20.01
CA ASP A 102 -6.57 -14.70 20.40
C ASP A 102 -6.04 -15.34 21.70
N LYS A 103 -6.81 -16.25 22.30
CA LYS A 103 -6.40 -16.99 23.50
C LYS A 103 -5.18 -17.89 23.30
N GLN A 104 -4.86 -18.24 22.05
CA GLN A 104 -3.67 -19.00 21.69
C GLN A 104 -2.44 -18.08 21.55
N GLY A 105 -2.64 -16.76 21.61
CA GLY A 105 -1.61 -15.75 21.48
C GLY A 105 -1.31 -15.34 20.04
N SER A 106 -2.09 -15.74 19.05
CA SER A 106 -1.97 -15.29 17.65
C SER A 106 -2.66 -13.95 17.47
N VAL A 107 -2.23 -13.17 16.47
CA VAL A 107 -2.91 -11.92 16.10
C VAL A 107 -3.92 -12.19 15.00
N CYS A 108 -5.14 -11.72 15.22
CA CYS A 108 -6.18 -11.58 14.21
C CYS A 108 -6.16 -10.16 13.65
N ILE A 109 -6.18 -10.05 12.32
CA ILE A 109 -6.36 -8.79 11.59
C ILE A 109 -7.84 -8.72 11.21
N PHE A 110 -8.47 -7.58 11.44
CA PHE A 110 -9.84 -7.30 11.04
C PHE A 110 -9.90 -6.29 9.89
N ASP A 111 -11.13 -6.08 9.42
CA ASP A 111 -11.43 -5.02 8.47
C ASP A 111 -10.65 -5.17 7.15
N PHE A 112 -10.75 -6.36 6.55
CA PHE A 112 -10.07 -6.67 5.30
C PHE A 112 -10.52 -5.81 4.11
N GLU A 113 -11.59 -5.01 4.26
CA GLU A 113 -11.95 -3.99 3.28
C GLU A 113 -10.85 -2.94 3.11
N VAL A 114 -9.99 -2.73 4.12
CA VAL A 114 -8.85 -1.80 4.03
C VAL A 114 -7.52 -2.49 3.71
N VAL A 115 -7.50 -3.81 3.50
CA VAL A 115 -6.31 -4.51 3.02
C VAL A 115 -6.09 -4.18 1.55
N SER A 116 -4.87 -3.78 1.23
CA SER A 116 -4.54 -3.15 -0.05
C SER A 116 -3.28 -3.75 -0.67
N LEU A 117 -3.19 -3.72 -2.00
CA LEU A 117 -1.98 -4.06 -2.75
C LEU A 117 -1.24 -2.77 -3.09
N LEU A 118 -0.06 -2.58 -2.51
CA LEU A 118 0.77 -1.39 -2.73
C LEU A 118 2.24 -1.76 -2.93
N PRO A 119 3.01 -0.92 -3.66
CA PRO A 119 4.46 -0.98 -3.59
C PRO A 119 4.94 -0.84 -2.14
N GLU A 120 5.97 -1.60 -1.76
CA GLU A 120 6.50 -1.60 -0.38
C GLU A 120 6.88 -0.20 0.16
N SER A 121 7.36 0.72 -0.68
CA SER A 121 7.61 2.10 -0.23
C SER A 121 6.35 2.85 0.16
N PHE A 122 5.24 2.63 -0.54
CA PHE A 122 3.96 3.23 -0.20
C PHE A 122 3.40 2.58 1.07
N ALA A 123 3.63 1.28 1.27
CA ALA A 123 3.34 0.61 2.52
C ALA A 123 4.07 1.26 3.70
N SER A 124 5.40 1.40 3.57
CA SER A 124 6.25 2.06 4.55
C SER A 124 5.85 3.53 4.75
N PHE A 125 5.50 4.25 3.68
CA PHE A 125 5.00 5.62 3.77
C PHE A 125 3.69 5.70 4.56
N THR A 126 2.71 4.84 4.30
CA THR A 126 1.43 4.81 5.03
C THR A 126 1.64 4.54 6.52
N LEU A 127 2.56 3.61 6.84
CA LEU A 127 2.94 3.31 8.22
C LEU A 127 3.57 4.53 8.91
N HIS A 128 4.50 5.23 8.25
CA HIS A 128 5.24 6.33 8.86
C HIS A 128 4.58 7.71 8.74
N ALA A 129 3.53 7.87 7.93
CA ALA A 129 2.84 9.14 7.73
C ALA A 129 1.91 9.51 8.92
N LYS A 130 1.38 8.52 9.64
CA LYS A 130 0.54 8.72 10.84
C LYS A 130 1.39 8.52 12.08
N ARG A 131 1.57 9.57 12.88
CA ARG A 131 2.23 9.43 14.19
C ARG A 131 1.26 8.85 15.19
N SER A 132 1.58 7.66 15.70
CA SER A 132 0.85 6.99 16.77
C SER A 132 1.85 6.15 17.57
N PRO A 133 1.83 6.19 18.91
CA PRO A 133 2.71 5.35 19.72
C PRO A 133 2.60 3.86 19.39
N PHE A 134 1.39 3.40 19.05
CA PHE A 134 1.16 2.02 18.61
C PHE A 134 1.87 1.72 17.29
N ILE A 135 1.71 2.61 16.30
CA ILE A 135 2.31 2.46 14.97
C ILE A 135 3.83 2.51 15.06
N ASP A 136 4.39 3.46 15.84
CA ASP A 136 5.83 3.59 16.05
C ASP A 136 6.40 2.33 16.73
N ALA A 137 5.68 1.75 17.70
CA ALA A 137 6.08 0.51 18.35
C ALA A 137 6.07 -0.68 17.37
N VAL A 138 5.01 -0.84 16.57
CA VAL A 138 4.93 -1.90 15.53
C VAL A 138 6.02 -1.71 14.48
N ALA A 139 6.23 -0.49 14.01
CA ALA A 139 7.26 -0.16 13.03
C ALA A 139 8.67 -0.50 13.52
N GLY A 140 8.95 -0.39 14.82
CA GLY A 140 10.21 -0.82 15.42
C GLY A 140 10.53 -2.31 15.27
N TYR A 141 9.51 -3.16 15.06
CA TYR A 141 9.67 -4.59 14.81
C TYR A 141 9.57 -4.94 13.32
N LEU A 142 9.07 -4.03 12.48
CA LEU A 142 9.05 -4.21 11.04
C LEU A 142 10.44 -3.87 10.47
N GLN A 143 11.09 -4.86 9.86
CA GLN A 143 12.37 -4.65 9.14
C GLN A 143 12.15 -3.96 7.78
N TRP A 144 11.18 -3.07 7.68
CA TRP A 144 10.85 -2.39 6.42
C TRP A 144 11.90 -1.32 6.14
N ALA A 145 12.25 -1.18 4.86
CA ALA A 145 13.22 -0.17 4.46
C ALA A 145 12.71 1.24 4.87
N PRO A 146 13.59 2.10 5.41
CA PRO A 146 13.22 3.48 5.71
C PRO A 146 12.74 4.15 4.42
N CYS A 147 11.48 4.57 4.39
CA CYS A 147 10.96 5.29 3.24
C CYS A 147 11.49 6.72 3.24
N ASN A 148 11.86 7.21 2.07
CA ASN A 148 12.12 8.63 1.88
C ASN A 148 10.78 9.38 1.93
N LEU A 149 10.29 9.66 3.13
CA LEU A 149 8.98 10.27 3.40
C LEU A 149 8.72 11.52 2.56
N SER A 150 9.74 12.35 2.34
CA SER A 150 9.61 13.56 1.52
C SER A 150 9.38 13.24 0.05
N SER A 151 10.10 12.26 -0.49
CA SER A 151 9.98 11.86 -1.89
C SER A 151 8.69 11.08 -2.15
N MET A 152 8.30 10.25 -1.19
CA MET A 152 7.02 9.54 -1.20
C MET A 152 5.85 10.51 -1.07
N GLY A 153 5.94 11.52 -0.22
CA GLY A 153 4.93 12.58 -0.12
C GLY A 153 4.77 13.39 -1.41
N LYS A 154 5.87 13.62 -2.16
CA LYS A 154 5.81 14.26 -3.49
C LYS A 154 5.23 13.34 -4.55
N ALA A 155 5.65 12.08 -4.60
CA ALA A 155 5.08 11.07 -5.49
C ALA A 155 3.57 10.91 -5.24
N TRP A 156 3.19 10.91 -3.95
CA TRP A 156 1.80 10.93 -3.52
C TRP A 156 1.07 12.15 -4.06
N GLN A 157 1.55 13.37 -3.81
CA GLN A 157 0.91 14.59 -4.33
C GLN A 157 0.76 14.57 -5.85
N ILE A 158 1.78 14.11 -6.57
CA ILE A 158 1.74 13.91 -8.03
C ILE A 158 0.59 12.97 -8.41
N LEU A 159 0.49 11.80 -7.76
CA LEU A 159 -0.59 10.84 -8.00
C LEU A 159 -1.98 11.43 -7.74
N ASN A 160 -2.15 12.28 -6.72
CA ASN A 160 -3.44 12.94 -6.43
C ASN A 160 -3.79 14.06 -7.42
N ILE A 161 -2.81 14.90 -7.79
CA ILE A 161 -3.05 16.05 -8.66
C ILE A 161 -3.39 15.61 -10.07
N ILE A 162 -2.70 14.57 -10.54
CA ILE A 162 -2.78 14.14 -11.93
C ILE A 162 -4.06 13.34 -12.17
N GLY A 163 -4.41 12.38 -11.30
CA GLY A 163 -5.62 11.56 -11.47
C GLY A 163 -5.76 10.95 -12.87
N ASP A 164 -4.66 10.92 -13.64
CA ASP A 164 -4.66 10.72 -15.08
C ASP A 164 -4.71 9.23 -15.34
N ASN A 165 -5.81 8.82 -15.94
CA ASN A 165 -6.09 7.45 -16.32
C ASN A 165 -5.18 6.91 -17.44
N THR A 166 -4.29 7.74 -18.00
CA THR A 166 -3.32 7.36 -19.04
C THR A 166 -1.89 7.19 -18.51
N LEU A 167 -1.63 7.48 -17.24
CA LEU A 167 -0.29 7.32 -16.66
C LEU A 167 0.16 5.84 -16.75
N GLY A 168 1.36 5.57 -17.24
CA GLY A 168 1.87 4.20 -17.41
C GLY A 168 1.26 3.41 -18.59
N MET A 169 0.29 3.98 -19.32
CA MET A 169 -0.12 3.51 -20.63
C MET A 169 0.84 4.12 -21.66
N SER A 170 1.76 3.33 -22.20
CA SER A 170 2.59 3.79 -23.31
C SER A 170 1.70 3.97 -24.55
N VAL A 171 1.13 5.14 -24.76
CA VAL A 171 0.76 5.53 -26.12
C VAL A 171 2.04 6.01 -26.78
N PHE A 172 2.72 5.10 -27.47
CA PHE A 172 3.64 5.50 -28.52
C PHE A 172 2.80 6.26 -29.57
N LEU A 173 2.67 7.57 -29.42
CA LEU A 173 2.42 8.43 -30.57
C LEU A 173 3.78 8.72 -31.18
N SER A 174 4.24 7.80 -32.02
CA SER A 174 5.18 8.17 -33.08
C SER A 174 4.43 9.03 -34.10
N CYS A 175 4.21 10.30 -33.78
CA CYS A 175 4.05 11.30 -34.83
C CYS A 175 5.45 11.76 -35.24
N ALA A 176 6.15 10.88 -35.96
CA ALA A 176 7.20 11.34 -36.85
C ALA A 176 6.50 12.05 -38.01
N SER A 177 6.59 13.37 -38.00
CA SER A 177 6.26 14.24 -39.11
C SER A 177 7.13 13.91 -40.33
N SER A 178 6.62 13.06 -41.22
CA SER A 178 7.13 12.96 -42.59
C SER A 178 6.54 14.11 -43.42
N LEU A 179 7.15 15.27 -43.26
CA LEU A 179 7.06 16.39 -44.18
C LEU A 179 8.24 16.26 -45.16
N THR A 180 7.97 15.77 -46.37
CA THR A 180 8.69 16.17 -47.59
C THR A 180 7.89 15.71 -48.81
N ARG A 181 7.43 16.69 -49.59
CA ARG A 181 7.17 16.57 -51.02
C ARG A 181 8.45 16.95 -51.75
#